data_AF-A0AA86ANJ5-F1
#
_entry.id   AF-A0AA86ANJ5-F1
#
_cell.length_a   1.000
_cell.length_b   1.000
_cell.length_c   1.000
_cell.angle_alpha   90.00
_cell.angle_beta   90.00
_cell.angle_gamma   90.00
#
_symmetry.space_group_name_H-M   'P 1'
#
loop_
_entity.id
_entity.type
_entity.pdbx_description
1 polymer ?
#
loop_
_entity_poly.entity_id
_entity_poly.type
_entity_poly.pdbx_seq_one_letter_code
_entity_poly.pdbx_strand_id
1 'polypeptide(L)'
;MTHKILSLICGACIITSSLSAAYLDKETADRIRRNTDSIIAKDLSTKQLIFAKDEQKINQPASLTKIMTALLALESGRMNEVVTITREMIQVEPTKANLRVGEKFYLRDLVKAAMVMSANDAAMSIGVFLGDGDVDKFVVQMNKKAKAIGMKNTNFTNPCGFDIGRHYSTALDLLTMSEYAIKNNNFNEMAKLKRHDFRAINTKRSYAAYTHNKLLNNYKYAVGIKTGYTQKAGPCLIARAKNGKKDILVVMLNSEHRWNDIRTIFEDVLPDITHSKVASQKATAPSKSKKKTTASKKKAQKIA
;
A
#
# COMPACT_ATOMS: atom_id res chain seq x y z
N MET A 1 25.83 66.05 -33.36
CA MET A 1 24.90 65.09 -34.00
C MET A 1 24.19 64.32 -32.91
N THR A 2 22.92 64.63 -32.73
CA THR A 2 21.99 64.00 -31.79
C THR A 2 21.37 62.75 -32.40
N HIS A 3 21.42 61.61 -31.71
CA HIS A 3 20.42 60.55 -31.88
C HIS A 3 19.91 60.04 -30.53
N LYS A 4 18.57 60.12 -30.41
CA LYS A 4 17.70 59.58 -29.36
C LYS A 4 17.39 58.09 -29.61
N ILE A 5 16.60 57.50 -28.69
CA ILE A 5 15.68 56.33 -28.82
C ILE A 5 16.33 54.99 -28.42
N LEU A 6 15.79 54.12 -27.55
CA LEU A 6 14.52 54.03 -26.82
C LEU A 6 14.69 53.01 -25.67
N SER A 7 13.95 53.21 -24.58
CA SER A 7 13.64 52.18 -23.58
C SER A 7 12.97 50.96 -24.19
N LEU A 8 13.30 49.75 -23.71
CA LEU A 8 12.31 48.68 -23.56
C LEU A 8 12.70 47.75 -22.40
N ILE A 9 12.04 47.97 -21.27
CA ILE A 9 11.90 47.02 -20.17
C ILE A 9 11.09 45.84 -20.70
N CYS A 10 11.70 44.66 -20.82
CA CYS A 10 10.96 43.42 -21.05
C CYS A 10 11.07 42.54 -19.81
N GLY A 11 10.14 42.76 -18.88
CA GLY A 11 9.90 41.85 -17.76
C GLY A 11 9.34 40.54 -18.28
N ALA A 12 10.16 39.50 -18.31
CA ALA A 12 9.70 38.12 -18.42
C ALA A 12 9.71 37.51 -17.01
N CYS A 13 8.66 37.80 -16.23
CA CYS A 13 8.29 36.98 -15.09
C CYS A 13 7.83 35.62 -15.62
N ILE A 14 8.77 34.68 -15.73
CA ILE A 14 8.45 33.27 -15.93
C ILE A 14 7.90 32.76 -14.59
N ILE A 15 6.60 32.98 -14.37
CA ILE A 15 5.86 32.27 -13.33
C ILE A 15 5.57 30.88 -13.90
N THR A 16 6.52 29.97 -13.81
CA THR A 16 6.19 28.54 -13.86
C THR A 16 5.57 28.19 -12.51
N SER A 17 4.29 28.51 -12.34
CA SER A 17 3.48 27.85 -11.32
C SER A 17 3.28 26.42 -11.79
N SER A 18 4.19 25.53 -11.38
CA SER A 18 3.89 24.11 -11.31
C SER A 18 2.75 23.97 -10.31
N LEU A 19 1.52 24.01 -10.83
CA LEU A 19 0.33 23.63 -10.09
C LEU A 19 0.50 22.15 -9.79
N SER A 20 1.18 21.84 -8.68
CA SER A 20 1.07 20.54 -8.05
C SER A 20 -0.39 20.44 -7.66
N ALA A 21 -1.20 19.77 -8.49
CA ALA A 21 -2.53 19.39 -8.11
C ALA A 21 -2.35 18.56 -6.83
N ALA A 22 -2.70 19.15 -5.68
CA ALA A 22 -2.70 18.41 -4.44
C ALA A 22 -3.67 17.24 -4.65
N TYR A 23 -3.12 16.02 -4.70
CA TYR A 23 -3.90 14.82 -4.96
C TYR A 23 -4.94 14.54 -3.88
N LEU A 24 -4.79 15.16 -2.71
CA LEU A 24 -5.71 15.08 -1.58
C LEU A 24 -6.17 16.49 -1.20
N ASP A 25 -7.44 16.64 -0.85
CA ASP A 25 -7.93 17.88 -0.26
C ASP A 25 -7.28 18.13 1.10
N LYS A 26 -7.27 19.41 1.53
CA LYS A 26 -6.57 19.84 2.75
C LYS A 26 -7.15 19.19 4.01
N GLU A 27 -8.46 19.03 4.09
CA GLU A 27 -9.13 18.48 5.27
C GLU A 27 -8.80 17.00 5.45
N THR A 28 -8.85 16.23 4.36
CA THR A 28 -8.41 14.83 4.32
C THR A 28 -6.95 14.70 4.71
N ALA A 29 -6.06 15.52 4.11
CA ALA A 29 -4.64 15.49 4.43
C ALA A 29 -4.40 15.77 5.92
N ASP A 30 -5.06 16.77 6.50
CA ASP A 30 -4.90 17.14 7.92
C ASP A 30 -5.49 16.08 8.86
N ARG A 31 -6.62 15.45 8.51
CA ARG A 31 -7.17 14.31 9.26
C ARG A 31 -6.20 13.13 9.29
N ILE A 32 -5.63 12.77 8.14
CA ILE A 32 -4.65 11.67 8.05
C ILE A 32 -3.42 11.99 8.89
N ARG A 33 -2.91 13.23 8.83
CA ARG A 33 -1.74 13.65 9.62
C ARG A 33 -1.97 13.53 11.12
N ARG A 34 -3.18 13.81 11.62
CA ARG A 34 -3.47 13.73 13.06
C ARG A 34 -3.55 12.31 13.59
N ASN A 35 -4.02 11.35 12.78
CA ASN A 35 -4.38 10.01 13.24
C ASN A 35 -3.48 8.88 12.71
N THR A 36 -2.36 9.24 12.07
CA THR A 36 -1.39 8.29 11.51
C THR A 36 0.01 8.72 11.89
N ASP A 37 0.81 7.83 12.48
CA ASP A 37 2.21 8.18 12.80
C ASP A 37 3.00 8.44 11.53
N SER A 38 3.01 7.47 10.61
CA SER A 38 3.84 7.51 9.40
C SER A 38 3.06 6.98 8.21
N ILE A 39 3.13 7.68 7.08
CA ILE A 39 2.44 7.30 5.85
C ILE A 39 3.26 7.68 4.62
N ILE A 40 3.21 6.81 3.60
CA ILE A 40 3.65 7.13 2.25
C ILE A 40 2.67 6.53 1.24
N ALA A 41 2.24 7.35 0.28
CA ALA A 41 1.33 6.99 -0.80
C ALA A 41 1.97 7.35 -2.15
N LYS A 42 2.00 6.40 -3.08
CA LYS A 42 2.66 6.56 -4.39
C LYS A 42 1.82 6.00 -5.52
N ASP A 43 1.77 6.73 -6.63
CA ASP A 43 1.30 6.23 -7.90
C ASP A 43 2.47 5.50 -8.58
N LEU A 44 2.42 4.16 -8.60
CA LEU A 44 3.46 3.32 -9.18
C LEU A 44 3.53 3.43 -10.70
N SER A 45 2.43 3.83 -11.36
CA SER A 45 2.37 3.98 -12.81
C SER A 45 3.16 5.19 -13.30
N THR A 46 3.15 6.29 -12.53
CA THR A 46 3.86 7.54 -12.83
C THR A 46 5.10 7.73 -11.98
N LYS A 47 5.30 6.88 -10.97
CA LYS A 47 6.31 6.99 -9.89
C LYS A 47 6.18 8.26 -9.04
N GLN A 48 5.07 8.98 -9.14
CA GLN A 48 4.85 10.21 -8.38
C GLN A 48 4.41 9.92 -6.95
N LEU A 49 4.96 10.70 -6.03
CA LEU A 49 4.51 10.74 -4.64
C LEU A 49 3.16 11.46 -4.57
N ILE A 50 2.17 10.82 -3.95
CA ILE A 50 0.84 11.37 -3.72
C ILE A 50 0.80 12.12 -2.40
N PHE A 51 1.31 11.46 -1.35
CA PHE A 51 1.29 11.97 0.01
C PHE A 51 2.38 11.30 0.84
N ALA A 52 2.98 12.04 1.77
CA ALA A 52 3.87 11.50 2.78
C ALA A 52 3.78 12.29 4.08
N LYS A 53 3.99 11.58 5.20
CA LYS A 53 4.24 12.15 6.53
C LYS A 53 5.17 11.20 7.26
N ASP A 54 6.26 11.74 7.82
CA ASP A 54 7.21 11.02 8.66
C ASP A 54 7.66 9.68 8.04
N GLU A 55 7.82 9.63 6.71
CA GLU A 55 7.99 8.37 6.00
C GLU A 55 9.29 7.63 6.34
N GLN A 56 10.27 8.36 6.90
CA GLN A 56 11.54 7.84 7.39
C GLN A 56 11.57 7.61 8.92
N LYS A 57 10.49 7.91 9.64
CA LYS A 57 10.39 7.66 11.08
C LYS A 57 10.42 6.16 11.35
N ILE A 58 11.18 5.78 12.38
CA ILE A 58 11.29 4.41 12.85
C ILE A 58 10.00 4.01 13.57
N ASN A 59 9.38 2.93 13.09
CA ASN A 59 8.16 2.37 13.65
C ASN A 59 8.27 0.84 13.72
N GLN A 60 7.40 0.23 14.53
CA GLN A 60 7.19 -1.21 14.49
C GLN A 60 6.33 -1.59 13.28
N PRO A 61 6.76 -2.51 12.39
CA PRO A 61 6.00 -2.89 11.21
C PRO A 61 4.86 -3.89 11.50
N ALA A 62 4.82 -4.46 12.70
CA ALA A 62 3.93 -5.58 13.04
C ALA A 62 4.01 -6.69 11.96
N SER A 63 2.88 -7.35 11.66
CA SER A 63 2.81 -8.40 10.63
C SER A 63 3.10 -7.97 9.18
N LEU A 64 3.39 -6.70 8.90
CA LEU A 64 3.88 -6.30 7.58
C LEU A 64 5.23 -6.98 7.26
N THR A 65 5.99 -7.36 8.30
CA THR A 65 7.19 -8.20 8.25
C THR A 65 7.00 -9.48 7.42
N LYS A 66 5.79 -10.08 7.43
CA LYS A 66 5.52 -11.33 6.69
C LYS A 66 5.64 -11.19 5.17
N ILE A 67 5.64 -9.96 4.64
CA ILE A 67 5.95 -9.70 3.23
C ILE A 67 7.39 -10.13 2.91
N MET A 68 8.36 -9.81 3.77
CA MET A 68 9.76 -10.25 3.61
C MET A 68 9.86 -11.77 3.70
N THR A 69 9.17 -12.38 4.66
CA THR A 69 9.10 -13.84 4.81
C THR A 69 8.55 -14.52 3.56
N ALA A 70 7.45 -14.01 3.00
CA ALA A 70 6.85 -14.53 1.77
C ALA A 70 7.75 -14.32 0.55
N LEU A 71 8.44 -13.19 0.46
CA LEU A 71 9.38 -12.87 -0.61
C LEU A 71 10.53 -13.88 -0.65
N LEU A 72 11.18 -14.14 0.49
CA LEU A 72 12.26 -15.12 0.56
C LEU A 72 11.78 -16.53 0.24
N ALA A 73 10.59 -16.91 0.69
CA ALA A 73 10.01 -18.21 0.34
C ALA A 73 9.77 -18.35 -1.16
N LEU A 74 9.23 -17.31 -1.82
CA LEU A 74 9.01 -17.29 -3.26
C LEU A 74 10.31 -17.38 -4.06
N GLU A 75 11.36 -16.72 -3.60
CA GLU A 75 12.67 -16.71 -4.27
C GLU A 75 13.50 -17.98 -4.02
N SER A 76 13.16 -18.76 -3.00
CA SER A 76 13.91 -19.96 -2.63
C SER A 76 13.88 -21.08 -3.68
N GLY A 77 12.86 -21.10 -4.55
CA GLY A 77 12.57 -22.25 -5.42
C GLY A 77 11.94 -23.46 -4.70
N ARG A 78 11.69 -23.36 -3.39
CA ARG A 78 11.29 -24.48 -2.51
C ARG A 78 9.79 -24.52 -2.19
N MET A 79 8.95 -23.75 -2.91
CA MET A 79 7.52 -23.60 -2.61
C MET A 79 6.72 -24.91 -2.62
N ASN A 80 7.23 -25.95 -3.29
CA ASN A 80 6.62 -27.28 -3.38
C ASN A 80 7.25 -28.31 -2.44
N GLU A 81 8.23 -27.92 -1.62
CA GLU A 81 8.79 -28.80 -0.59
C GLU A 81 7.84 -28.92 0.61
N VAL A 82 8.01 -30.03 1.33
CA VAL A 82 7.20 -30.38 2.50
C VAL A 82 7.92 -29.95 3.77
N VAL A 83 7.24 -29.13 4.57
CA VAL A 83 7.67 -28.71 5.90
C VAL A 83 6.99 -29.58 6.94
N THR A 84 7.78 -30.17 7.85
CA THR A 84 7.25 -30.87 9.03
C THR A 84 7.23 -29.91 10.21
N ILE A 85 6.06 -29.71 10.82
CA ILE A 85 5.88 -28.77 11.91
C ILE A 85 6.55 -29.31 13.19
N THR A 86 7.48 -28.53 13.75
CA THR A 86 8.15 -28.81 15.02
C THR A 86 7.51 -28.04 16.17
N ARG A 87 7.94 -28.32 17.40
CA ARG A 87 7.46 -27.60 18.59
C ARG A 87 7.88 -26.13 18.56
N GLU A 88 9.11 -25.80 18.15
CA GLU A 88 9.56 -24.40 18.12
C GLU A 88 8.77 -23.55 17.11
N MET A 89 8.38 -24.15 15.98
CA MET A 89 7.65 -23.45 14.92
C MET A 89 6.28 -22.91 15.36
N ILE A 90 5.66 -23.52 16.37
CA ILE A 90 4.33 -23.13 16.86
C ILE A 90 4.36 -22.35 18.18
N GLN A 91 5.54 -22.19 18.80
CA GLN A 91 5.75 -21.43 20.04
C GLN A 91 5.92 -19.93 19.77
N VAL A 92 4.86 -19.33 19.22
CA VAL A 92 4.80 -17.92 18.85
C VAL A 92 3.61 -17.21 19.49
N GLU A 93 3.54 -15.89 19.41
CA GLU A 93 2.35 -15.14 19.81
C GLU A 93 1.16 -15.38 18.85
N PRO A 94 -0.09 -15.12 19.26
CA PRO A 94 -1.21 -14.98 18.33
C PRO A 94 -0.92 -13.91 17.26
N THR A 95 -1.50 -13.95 16.05
CA THR A 95 -2.51 -14.85 15.49
C THR A 95 -1.89 -16.16 14.97
N LYS A 96 -2.57 -17.30 15.10
CA LYS A 96 -2.10 -18.63 14.65
C LYS A 96 -3.13 -19.35 13.78
N ALA A 97 -2.67 -20.22 12.88
CA ALA A 97 -3.51 -21.21 12.19
C ALA A 97 -3.80 -22.45 13.07
N ASN A 98 -3.08 -22.59 14.19
CA ASN A 98 -3.12 -23.72 15.11
C ASN A 98 -2.65 -25.04 14.47
N LEU A 99 -1.53 -24.93 13.74
CA LEU A 99 -0.78 -26.07 13.20
C LEU A 99 -0.34 -26.99 14.35
N ARG A 100 -0.24 -28.31 14.09
CA ARG A 100 0.17 -29.28 15.12
C ARG A 100 1.54 -29.89 14.82
N VAL A 101 2.30 -30.17 15.88
CA VAL A 101 3.58 -30.87 15.79
C VAL A 101 3.40 -32.20 15.04
N GLY A 102 4.32 -32.47 14.11
CA GLY A 102 4.31 -33.68 13.27
C GLY A 102 3.41 -33.58 12.03
N GLU A 103 2.59 -32.54 11.89
CA GLU A 103 1.88 -32.31 10.63
C GLU A 103 2.83 -31.86 9.52
N LYS A 104 2.48 -32.22 8.29
CA LYS A 104 3.26 -31.93 7.09
C LYS A 104 2.47 -31.03 6.15
N PHE A 105 3.05 -29.93 5.72
CA PHE A 105 2.43 -28.98 4.79
C PHE A 105 3.40 -28.63 3.66
N TYR A 106 2.86 -28.30 2.49
CA TYR A 106 3.70 -27.67 1.47
C TYR A 106 4.06 -26.25 1.90
N LEU A 107 5.28 -25.80 1.59
CA LEU A 107 5.73 -24.44 1.90
C LEU A 107 4.76 -23.38 1.35
N ARG A 108 4.24 -23.58 0.14
CA ARG A 108 3.22 -22.68 -0.46
C ARG A 108 1.95 -22.50 0.38
N ASP A 109 1.53 -23.51 1.12
CA ASP A 109 0.33 -23.42 1.96
C ASP A 109 0.62 -22.61 3.23
N LEU A 110 1.81 -22.80 3.81
CA LEU A 110 2.26 -21.98 4.94
C LEU A 110 2.42 -20.51 4.54
N VAL A 111 3.00 -20.22 3.37
CA VAL A 111 3.14 -18.83 2.86
C VAL A 111 1.77 -18.19 2.67
N LYS A 112 0.80 -18.91 2.08
CA LYS A 112 -0.57 -18.40 1.92
C LYS A 112 -1.25 -18.19 3.27
N ALA A 113 -1.11 -19.11 4.24
CA ALA A 113 -1.65 -18.92 5.58
C ALA A 113 -1.05 -17.69 6.29
N ALA A 114 0.27 -17.51 6.19
CA ALA A 114 0.98 -16.34 6.75
C ALA A 114 0.51 -15.02 6.10
N MET A 115 0.27 -15.00 4.79
CA MET A 115 -0.18 -13.79 4.08
C MET A 115 -1.67 -13.50 4.28
N VAL A 116 -2.53 -14.51 4.22
CA VAL A 116 -4.00 -14.36 4.26
C VAL A 116 -4.48 -14.06 5.68
N MET A 117 -4.24 -14.98 6.64
CA MET A 117 -4.73 -14.83 8.02
C MET A 117 -3.67 -14.27 8.99
N SER A 118 -2.49 -13.90 8.48
CA SER A 118 -1.40 -13.40 9.33
C SER A 118 -0.87 -14.41 10.34
N ALA A 119 -0.99 -15.72 10.06
CA ALA A 119 -0.59 -16.80 10.95
C ALA A 119 0.91 -16.75 11.30
N ASN A 120 1.22 -16.54 12.57
CA ASN A 120 2.59 -16.50 13.10
C ASN A 120 3.23 -17.88 13.11
N ASP A 121 2.48 -18.94 13.42
CA ASP A 121 2.97 -20.32 13.40
C ASP A 121 3.37 -20.73 11.98
N ALA A 122 2.59 -20.33 10.97
CA ALA A 122 2.98 -20.51 9.58
C ALA A 122 4.24 -19.69 9.20
N ALA A 123 4.31 -18.42 9.60
CA ALA A 123 5.45 -17.55 9.31
C ALA A 123 6.76 -18.03 9.97
N MET A 124 6.68 -18.49 11.21
CA MET A 124 7.80 -19.10 11.92
C MET A 124 8.22 -20.42 11.28
N SER A 125 7.26 -21.27 10.90
CA SER A 125 7.54 -22.52 10.16
C SER A 125 8.32 -22.27 8.87
N ILE A 126 7.93 -21.24 8.10
CA ILE A 126 8.66 -20.82 6.90
C ILE A 126 10.10 -20.42 7.25
N GLY A 127 10.26 -19.59 8.29
CA GLY A 127 11.58 -19.10 8.71
C GLY A 127 12.50 -20.23 9.16
N VAL A 128 12.04 -21.09 10.07
CA VAL A 128 12.81 -22.26 10.55
C VAL A 128 13.16 -23.18 9.38
N PHE A 129 12.22 -23.45 8.47
CA PHE A 129 12.47 -24.33 7.32
C PHE A 129 13.52 -23.76 6.35
N LEU A 130 13.41 -22.48 5.98
CA LEU A 130 14.34 -21.83 5.04
C LEU A 130 15.66 -21.41 5.70
N GLY A 131 15.72 -21.40 7.03
CA GLY A 131 16.93 -21.28 7.82
C GLY A 131 17.58 -22.62 8.15
N ASP A 132 17.19 -23.71 7.47
CA ASP A 132 17.73 -25.06 7.69
C ASP A 132 17.64 -25.53 9.14
N GLY A 133 16.49 -25.32 9.77
CA GLY A 133 16.20 -25.65 11.16
C GLY A 133 16.52 -24.53 12.16
N ASP A 134 17.08 -23.41 11.70
CA ASP A 134 17.51 -22.30 12.56
C ASP A 134 16.87 -20.98 12.10
N VAL A 135 15.97 -20.43 12.90
CA VAL A 135 15.29 -19.17 12.58
C VAL A 135 16.26 -17.98 12.50
N ASP A 136 17.37 -17.98 13.26
CA ASP A 136 18.31 -16.86 13.26
C ASP A 136 19.04 -16.76 11.92
N LYS A 137 19.35 -17.91 11.29
CA LYS A 137 19.84 -17.92 9.90
C LYS A 137 18.85 -17.29 8.94
N PHE A 138 17.55 -17.54 9.11
CA PHE A 138 16.54 -16.90 8.28
C PHE A 138 16.43 -15.40 8.55
N VAL A 139 16.53 -14.96 9.80
CA VAL A 139 16.56 -13.53 10.16
C VAL A 139 17.76 -12.82 9.53
N VAL A 140 18.93 -13.47 9.47
CA VAL A 140 20.10 -12.96 8.73
C VAL A 140 19.77 -12.81 7.24
N GLN A 141 19.10 -13.79 6.62
CA GLN A 141 18.66 -13.69 5.23
C GLN A 141 17.67 -12.54 5.00
N MET A 142 16.71 -12.34 5.92
CA MET A 142 15.75 -11.23 5.87
C MET A 142 16.46 -9.88 5.87
N ASN A 143 17.40 -9.67 6.78
CA ASN A 143 18.15 -8.41 6.86
C ASN A 143 19.12 -8.21 5.69
N LYS A 144 19.74 -9.29 5.20
CA LYS A 144 20.57 -9.26 3.98
C LYS A 144 19.72 -8.82 2.78
N LYS A 145 18.52 -9.36 2.64
CA LYS A 145 17.58 -8.98 1.57
C LYS A 145 17.11 -7.54 1.74
N ALA A 146 16.75 -7.11 2.95
CA ALA A 146 16.36 -5.73 3.24
C ALA A 146 17.44 -4.73 2.77
N LYS A 147 18.70 -4.97 3.15
CA LYS A 147 19.84 -4.16 2.68
C LYS A 147 20.01 -4.20 1.17
N ALA A 148 19.91 -5.39 0.56
CA ALA A 148 20.08 -5.57 -0.89
C ALA A 148 19.03 -4.84 -1.73
N ILE A 149 17.80 -4.70 -1.22
CA ILE A 149 16.72 -3.97 -1.92
C ILE A 149 16.61 -2.50 -1.50
N GLY A 150 17.51 -2.01 -0.63
CA GLY A 150 17.62 -0.60 -0.28
C GLY A 150 16.81 -0.16 0.95
N MET A 151 16.34 -1.09 1.79
CA MET A 151 15.69 -0.78 3.07
C MET A 151 16.75 -0.41 4.12
N LYS A 152 17.11 0.87 4.20
CA LYS A 152 18.27 1.36 4.99
C LYS A 152 17.98 1.45 6.49
N ASN A 153 16.71 1.58 6.86
CA ASN A 153 16.23 1.87 8.21
C ASN A 153 15.30 0.75 8.69
N THR A 154 15.70 -0.50 8.45
CA THR A 154 14.95 -1.72 8.79
C THR A 154 15.83 -2.70 9.51
N ASN A 155 15.27 -3.33 10.55
CA ASN A 155 15.86 -4.50 11.20
C ASN A 155 14.76 -5.50 11.57
N PHE A 156 14.84 -6.70 11.02
CA PHE A 156 14.00 -7.82 11.41
C PHE A 156 14.67 -8.64 12.50
N THR A 157 13.89 -9.08 13.48
CA THR A 157 14.34 -9.99 14.55
C THR A 157 13.63 -11.34 14.54
N ASN A 158 12.60 -11.49 13.70
CA ASN A 158 11.80 -12.70 13.58
C ASN A 158 11.00 -12.64 12.25
N PRO A 159 10.49 -13.78 11.74
CA PRO A 159 9.73 -13.83 10.49
C PRO A 159 8.27 -13.37 10.62
N CYS A 160 7.80 -13.08 11.83
CA CYS A 160 6.39 -12.87 12.14
C CYS A 160 6.02 -11.38 12.24
N GLY A 161 6.86 -10.58 12.88
CA GLY A 161 6.64 -9.18 13.20
C GLY A 161 6.04 -8.90 14.59
N PHE A 162 6.15 -9.82 15.56
CA PHE A 162 5.86 -9.48 16.97
C PHE A 162 7.03 -8.70 17.60
N ASP A 163 6.74 -7.92 18.64
CA ASP A 163 7.61 -6.86 19.17
C ASP A 163 8.74 -7.36 20.08
N ILE A 164 9.68 -8.15 19.53
CA ILE A 164 10.86 -8.62 20.27
C ILE A 164 12.14 -7.95 19.78
N GLY A 165 12.94 -7.47 20.72
CA GLY A 165 14.24 -6.84 20.47
C GLY A 165 14.12 -5.55 19.66
N ARG A 166 15.12 -5.29 18.81
CA ARG A 166 15.15 -4.14 17.90
C ARG A 166 14.44 -4.42 16.57
N HIS A 167 13.24 -5.00 16.60
CA HIS A 167 12.42 -5.11 15.39
C HIS A 167 11.98 -3.70 14.97
N TYR A 168 12.17 -3.27 13.72
CA TYR A 168 11.66 -1.98 13.23
C TYR A 168 11.77 -1.84 11.71
N SER A 169 11.05 -0.85 11.16
CA SER A 169 11.15 -0.39 9.78
C SER A 169 10.71 1.08 9.68
N THR A 170 10.70 1.63 8.48
CA THR A 170 10.06 2.92 8.15
C THR A 170 8.96 2.72 7.09
N ALA A 171 8.09 3.71 6.90
CA ALA A 171 7.08 3.64 5.84
C ALA A 171 7.73 3.60 4.45
N LEU A 172 8.83 4.33 4.25
CA LEU A 172 9.62 4.36 3.02
C LEU A 172 10.27 3.00 2.72
N ASP A 173 10.85 2.34 3.72
CA ASP A 173 11.46 1.02 3.55
C ASP A 173 10.40 -0.04 3.24
N LEU A 174 9.24 0.02 3.91
CA LEU A 174 8.13 -0.89 3.64
C LEU A 174 7.51 -0.65 2.26
N LEU A 175 7.50 0.59 1.77
CA LEU A 175 7.14 0.90 0.39
C LEU A 175 8.12 0.23 -0.57
N THR A 176 9.43 0.36 -0.31
CA THR A 176 10.50 -0.26 -1.11
C THR A 176 10.36 -1.78 -1.17
N MET A 177 10.13 -2.42 -0.01
CA MET A 177 9.87 -3.86 0.08
C MET A 177 8.64 -4.26 -0.75
N SER A 178 7.58 -3.46 -0.67
CA SER A 178 6.32 -3.73 -1.36
C SER A 178 6.47 -3.56 -2.88
N GLU A 179 7.14 -2.51 -3.35
CA GLU A 179 7.46 -2.29 -4.77
C GLU A 179 8.34 -3.42 -5.34
N TYR A 180 9.23 -3.99 -4.52
CA TYR A 180 9.99 -5.17 -4.91
C TYR A 180 9.09 -6.41 -4.99
N ALA A 181 8.31 -6.70 -3.94
CA ALA A 181 7.50 -7.90 -3.84
C ALA A 181 6.46 -8.01 -4.96
N ILE A 182 5.80 -6.90 -5.32
CA ILE A 182 4.75 -6.88 -6.35
C ILE A 182 5.26 -7.08 -7.78
N LYS A 183 6.58 -7.14 -8.01
CA LYS A 183 7.15 -7.57 -9.30
C LYS A 183 6.96 -9.07 -9.54
N ASN A 184 6.76 -9.84 -8.48
CA ASN A 184 6.52 -11.27 -8.56
C ASN A 184 5.00 -11.55 -8.68
N ASN A 185 4.57 -12.16 -9.79
CA ASN A 185 3.16 -12.47 -10.02
C ASN A 185 2.57 -13.41 -8.96
N ASN A 186 3.34 -14.39 -8.46
CA ASN A 186 2.87 -15.28 -7.40
C ASN A 186 2.62 -14.53 -6.09
N PHE A 187 3.41 -13.50 -5.78
CA PHE A 187 3.15 -12.62 -4.63
C PHE A 187 1.82 -11.88 -4.81
N ASN A 188 1.57 -11.30 -5.98
CA ASN A 188 0.32 -10.60 -6.28
C ASN A 188 -0.90 -11.53 -6.18
N GLU A 189 -0.79 -12.75 -6.69
CA GLU A 189 -1.86 -13.75 -6.61
C GLU A 189 -2.19 -14.14 -5.17
N MET A 190 -1.19 -14.24 -4.29
CA MET A 190 -1.42 -14.52 -2.87
C MET A 190 -1.99 -13.30 -2.13
N ALA A 191 -1.49 -12.10 -2.41
CA ALA A 191 -1.90 -10.87 -1.73
C ALA A 191 -3.38 -10.51 -1.94
N LYS A 192 -3.99 -10.98 -3.05
CA LYS A 192 -5.42 -10.78 -3.35
C LYS A 192 -6.35 -11.87 -2.79
N LEU A 193 -5.82 -12.92 -2.18
CA LEU A 193 -6.63 -14.02 -1.65
C LEU A 193 -7.49 -13.55 -0.48
N LYS A 194 -8.80 -13.81 -0.58
CA LYS A 194 -9.78 -13.61 0.49
C LYS A 194 -9.81 -14.77 1.48
N ARG A 195 -9.54 -15.96 0.97
CA ARG A 195 -9.54 -17.23 1.69
C ARG A 195 -8.51 -18.17 1.08
N HIS A 196 -7.90 -19.01 1.92
CA HIS A 196 -7.09 -20.15 1.48
C HIS A 196 -7.43 -21.37 2.32
N ASP A 197 -7.93 -22.42 1.67
CA ASP A 197 -8.18 -23.72 2.31
C ASP A 197 -7.00 -24.64 2.04
N PHE A 198 -6.53 -25.35 3.07
CA PHE A 198 -5.39 -26.26 2.97
C PHE A 198 -5.53 -27.41 3.95
N ARG A 199 -4.72 -28.45 3.76
CA ARG A 199 -4.82 -29.69 4.54
C ARG A 199 -3.44 -30.24 4.87
N ALA A 200 -3.28 -30.72 6.09
CA ALA A 200 -2.09 -31.47 6.47
C ALA A 200 -1.99 -32.74 5.60
N ILE A 201 -0.82 -32.96 4.99
CA ILE A 201 -0.59 -34.03 4.01
C ILE A 201 -0.79 -35.40 4.66
N ASN A 202 -0.24 -35.59 5.86
CA ASN A 202 -0.23 -36.87 6.58
C ASN A 202 -1.49 -37.12 7.41
N THR A 203 -2.01 -36.13 8.15
CA THR A 203 -3.17 -36.31 9.03
C THR A 203 -4.51 -36.06 8.34
N LYS A 204 -4.49 -35.47 7.14
CA LYS A 204 -5.68 -35.00 6.41
C LYS A 204 -6.54 -33.99 7.21
N ARG A 205 -6.02 -33.36 8.26
CA ARG A 205 -6.71 -32.30 8.99
C ARG A 205 -6.83 -31.04 8.13
N SER A 206 -8.05 -30.52 8.01
CA SER A 206 -8.36 -29.33 7.21
C SER A 206 -8.16 -28.03 8.00
N TYR A 207 -7.74 -27.00 7.27
CA TYR A 207 -7.49 -25.65 7.75
C TYR A 207 -8.08 -24.64 6.78
N ALA A 208 -8.48 -23.48 7.30
CA ALA A 208 -8.98 -22.36 6.50
C ALA A 208 -8.36 -21.06 7.03
N ALA A 209 -7.70 -20.32 6.14
CA ALA A 209 -7.18 -18.98 6.41
C ALA A 209 -8.12 -17.95 5.77
N TYR A 210 -8.55 -16.96 6.54
CA TYR A 210 -9.41 -15.86 6.07
C TYR A 210 -8.67 -14.52 6.14
N THR A 211 -8.89 -13.67 5.16
CA THR A 211 -8.20 -12.39 5.08
C THR A 211 -8.65 -11.42 6.17
N HIS A 212 -7.68 -10.75 6.81
CA HIS A 212 -7.97 -9.58 7.65
C HIS A 212 -8.12 -8.30 6.82
N ASN A 213 -7.81 -8.34 5.52
CA ASN A 213 -7.86 -7.17 4.65
C ASN A 213 -9.30 -6.86 4.23
N LYS A 214 -9.93 -5.92 4.94
CA LYS A 214 -11.32 -5.49 4.68
C LYS A 214 -11.50 -4.90 3.28
N LEU A 215 -10.46 -4.33 2.68
CA LEU A 215 -10.54 -3.71 1.35
C LEU A 215 -10.80 -4.75 0.25
N LEU A 216 -10.28 -5.97 0.37
CA LEU A 216 -10.50 -7.02 -0.64
C LEU A 216 -11.99 -7.36 -0.81
N ASN A 217 -12.80 -7.17 0.23
CA ASN A 217 -14.25 -7.40 0.17
C ASN A 217 -15.05 -6.14 -0.14
N ASN A 218 -14.54 -4.97 0.22
CA ASN A 218 -15.34 -3.75 0.30
C ASN A 218 -14.86 -2.64 -0.64
N TYR A 219 -13.80 -2.86 -1.43
CA TYR A 219 -13.28 -1.88 -2.38
C TYR A 219 -12.93 -2.55 -3.72
N LYS A 220 -13.69 -2.21 -4.77
CA LYS A 220 -13.63 -2.86 -6.10
C LYS A 220 -12.25 -2.90 -6.74
N TYR A 221 -11.40 -1.90 -6.46
CA TYR A 221 -10.06 -1.79 -7.04
C TYR A 221 -8.96 -2.39 -6.17
N ALA A 222 -9.28 -2.90 -4.96
CA ALA A 222 -8.28 -3.44 -4.05
C ALA A 222 -7.65 -4.74 -4.57
N VAL A 223 -6.31 -4.82 -4.47
CA VAL A 223 -5.52 -5.98 -4.90
C VAL A 223 -4.50 -6.42 -3.83
N GLY A 224 -4.73 -6.08 -2.56
CA GLY A 224 -3.85 -6.45 -1.43
C GLY A 224 -3.52 -5.26 -0.52
N ILE A 225 -2.44 -5.29 0.28
CA ILE A 225 -1.42 -6.35 0.40
C ILE A 225 -1.47 -7.01 1.77
N LYS A 226 -1.23 -6.27 2.86
CA LYS A 226 -1.09 -6.90 4.18
C LYS A 226 -1.44 -5.96 5.32
N THR A 227 -2.11 -6.52 6.33
CA THR A 227 -2.38 -5.88 7.62
C THR A 227 -1.30 -6.20 8.65
N GLY A 228 -1.12 -5.31 9.62
CA GLY A 228 -0.35 -5.54 10.85
C GLY A 228 -1.04 -4.92 12.06
N TYR A 229 -0.86 -5.55 13.21
CA TYR A 229 -1.20 -4.98 14.51
C TYR A 229 -0.39 -5.70 15.58
N THR A 230 0.16 -4.92 16.50
CA THR A 230 0.60 -5.34 17.84
C THR A 230 0.28 -4.18 18.79
N GLN A 231 0.38 -4.40 20.09
CA GLN A 231 0.14 -3.32 21.05
C GLN A 231 1.14 -2.16 20.86
N LYS A 232 2.41 -2.46 20.55
CA LYS A 232 3.45 -1.44 20.38
C LYS A 232 3.42 -0.76 19.00
N ALA A 233 3.05 -1.50 17.95
CA ALA A 233 2.99 -0.96 16.59
C ALA A 233 1.71 -0.18 16.29
N GLY A 234 0.63 -0.49 17.01
CA GLY A 234 -0.70 -0.07 16.61
C GLY A 234 -1.13 -0.62 15.24
N PRO A 235 -2.25 -0.12 14.69
CA PRO A 235 -2.80 -0.58 13.41
C PRO A 235 -1.94 -0.16 12.22
N CYS A 236 -1.32 -1.14 11.54
CA CYS A 236 -0.51 -0.93 10.34
C CYS A 236 -1.16 -1.54 9.09
N LEU A 237 -0.98 -0.95 7.91
CA LEU A 237 -1.55 -1.46 6.66
C LEU A 237 -0.72 -1.06 5.46
N ILE A 238 -0.45 -2.03 4.59
CA ILE A 238 -0.01 -1.78 3.22
C ILE A 238 -1.14 -2.21 2.31
N ALA A 239 -1.70 -1.24 1.58
CA ALA A 239 -2.80 -1.46 0.65
C ALA A 239 -2.39 -1.07 -0.76
N ARG A 240 -2.89 -1.83 -1.73
CA ARG A 240 -2.71 -1.55 -3.16
C ARG A 240 -4.04 -1.59 -3.87
N ALA A 241 -4.26 -0.63 -4.76
CA ALA A 241 -5.43 -0.60 -5.62
C ALA A 241 -5.07 -0.30 -7.08
N LYS A 242 -5.77 -0.93 -8.01
CA LYS A 242 -5.54 -0.81 -9.45
C LYS A 242 -6.83 -0.52 -10.20
N ASN A 243 -6.79 0.48 -11.07
CA ASN A 243 -7.88 0.78 -11.99
C ASN A 243 -7.31 1.23 -13.35
N GLY A 244 -7.53 0.43 -14.40
CA GLY A 244 -6.91 0.65 -15.70
C GLY A 244 -5.38 0.72 -15.61
N LYS A 245 -4.80 1.85 -16.02
CA LYS A 245 -3.35 2.09 -15.96
C LYS A 245 -2.85 2.59 -14.59
N LYS A 246 -3.75 3.01 -13.69
CA LYS A 246 -3.38 3.51 -12.36
C LYS A 246 -3.11 2.34 -11.41
N ASP A 247 -2.04 2.49 -10.62
CA ASP A 247 -1.58 1.48 -9.67
C ASP A 247 -1.05 2.20 -8.43
N ILE A 248 -1.82 2.18 -7.36
CA ILE A 248 -1.60 3.01 -6.19
C ILE A 248 -1.20 2.11 -5.03
N LEU A 249 -0.12 2.48 -4.35
CA LEU A 249 0.41 1.76 -3.19
C LEU A 249 0.52 2.72 -2.01
N VAL A 250 -0.08 2.33 -0.89
CA VAL A 250 -0.11 3.13 0.34
C VAL A 250 0.39 2.28 1.50
N VAL A 251 1.31 2.84 2.28
CA VAL A 251 1.81 2.29 3.54
C VAL A 251 1.39 3.22 4.66
N MET A 252 0.71 2.70 5.68
CA MET A 252 0.35 3.42 6.90
C MET A 252 0.83 2.64 8.13
N LEU A 253 1.53 3.32 9.03
CA LEU A 253 2.00 2.79 10.31
C LEU A 253 1.33 3.55 11.45
N ASN A 254 0.84 2.79 12.44
CA ASN A 254 0.03 3.29 13.55
C ASN A 254 -1.06 4.28 13.12
N SER A 255 -2.04 3.79 12.35
CA SER A 255 -3.14 4.56 11.78
C SER A 255 -4.50 4.01 12.23
N GLU A 256 -5.14 4.68 13.18
CA GLU A 256 -6.40 4.22 13.79
C GLU A 256 -7.53 4.11 12.76
N HIS A 257 -7.55 5.04 11.81
CA HIS A 257 -8.54 5.13 10.74
C HIS A 257 -8.07 4.54 9.40
N ARG A 258 -7.01 3.71 9.40
CA ARG A 258 -6.35 3.13 8.21
C ARG A 258 -7.28 2.68 7.08
N TRP A 259 -8.43 2.10 7.40
CA TRP A 259 -9.38 1.60 6.40
C TRP A 259 -10.07 2.72 5.65
N ASN A 260 -10.55 3.73 6.39
CA ASN A 260 -11.27 4.86 5.82
C ASN A 260 -10.29 5.77 5.06
N ASP A 261 -9.15 6.08 5.68
CA ASP A 261 -8.18 7.00 5.10
C ASP A 261 -7.54 6.46 3.82
N ILE A 262 -7.21 5.16 3.76
CA ILE A 262 -6.72 4.55 2.50
C ILE A 262 -7.80 4.58 1.42
N ARG A 263 -9.06 4.34 1.80
CA ARG A 263 -10.16 4.38 0.85
C ARG A 263 -10.33 5.79 0.28
N THR A 264 -10.28 6.83 1.12
CA THR A 264 -10.31 8.23 0.65
C THR A 264 -9.16 8.51 -0.32
N ILE A 265 -7.92 8.14 0.04
CA ILE A 265 -6.77 8.30 -0.87
C ILE A 265 -7.03 7.61 -2.20
N PHE A 266 -7.52 6.38 -2.19
CA PHE A 266 -7.80 5.66 -3.44
C PHE A 266 -8.92 6.30 -4.25
N GLU A 267 -9.99 6.78 -3.62
CA GLU A 267 -11.11 7.45 -4.31
C GLU A 267 -10.69 8.79 -4.93
N ASP A 268 -9.79 9.54 -4.29
CA ASP A 268 -9.29 10.82 -4.81
C ASP A 268 -8.37 10.65 -6.04
N VAL A 269 -7.60 9.56 -6.08
CA VAL A 269 -6.54 9.39 -7.11
C VAL A 269 -6.85 8.33 -8.18
N LEU A 270 -7.83 7.45 -7.94
CA LEU A 270 -8.33 6.50 -8.93
C LEU A 270 -9.57 7.10 -9.60
N PRO A 271 -9.46 7.66 -10.82
CA PRO A 271 -10.63 8.17 -11.52
C PRO A 271 -11.61 7.03 -11.76
N ASP A 272 -12.90 7.25 -11.48
CA ASP A 272 -13.92 6.41 -12.07
C ASP A 272 -13.94 6.68 -13.58
N ILE A 273 -13.66 5.64 -14.38
CA ILE A 273 -13.50 5.71 -15.84
C ILE A 273 -14.75 6.32 -16.53
N THR A 274 -15.89 6.36 -15.83
CA THR A 274 -17.14 6.99 -16.26
C THR A 274 -17.10 8.53 -16.22
N HIS A 275 -16.34 9.16 -15.33
CA HIS A 275 -16.33 10.62 -15.19
C HIS A 275 -15.33 11.34 -16.12
N SER A 276 -14.30 10.65 -16.64
CA SER A 276 -13.30 11.31 -17.52
C SER A 276 -13.83 11.61 -18.93
N LYS A 277 -14.90 10.94 -19.38
CA LYS A 277 -15.57 11.25 -20.67
C LYS A 277 -16.44 12.51 -20.60
N VAL A 278 -16.90 12.93 -19.42
CA VAL A 278 -17.73 14.13 -19.27
C VAL A 278 -16.88 15.39 -19.18
N ALA A 279 -15.70 15.32 -18.56
CA ALA A 279 -14.76 16.44 -18.49
C ALA A 279 -14.17 16.83 -19.85
N SER A 280 -13.97 15.86 -20.74
CA SER A 280 -13.45 16.09 -22.11
C SER A 280 -14.48 16.68 -23.07
N GLN A 281 -15.79 16.55 -22.80
CA GLN A 281 -16.85 17.14 -23.63
C GLN A 281 -17.24 18.57 -23.22
N LYS A 282 -16.94 19.00 -21.99
CA LYS A 282 -17.20 20.38 -21.53
C LYS A 282 -16.13 21.39 -22.00
N ALA A 283 -14.97 20.94 -22.48
CA ALA A 283 -13.88 21.81 -22.90
C ALA A 283 -14.00 22.37 -24.34
N THR A 284 -15.01 21.93 -25.13
CA THR A 284 -15.13 22.28 -26.56
C THR A 284 -16.38 23.09 -26.93
N ALA A 285 -17.11 23.66 -25.97
CA ALA A 285 -18.24 24.54 -26.30
C ALA A 285 -17.75 26.00 -26.46
N PRO A 286 -17.88 26.63 -27.64
CA PRO A 286 -17.51 28.03 -27.81
C PRO A 286 -18.51 28.95 -27.12
N SER A 287 -18.01 29.92 -26.36
CA SER A 287 -18.83 30.92 -25.68
C SER A 287 -19.51 31.84 -26.71
N LYS A 288 -20.84 31.86 -26.72
CA LYS A 288 -21.60 32.86 -27.48
C LYS A 288 -21.58 34.18 -26.71
N SER A 289 -20.86 35.17 -27.24
CA SER A 289 -20.93 36.55 -26.77
C SER A 289 -22.32 37.15 -27.08
N LYS A 290 -23.06 37.55 -26.06
CA LYS A 290 -24.27 38.37 -26.24
C LYS A 290 -23.86 39.84 -26.30
N LYS A 291 -23.94 40.43 -27.49
CA LYS A 291 -23.88 41.87 -27.74
C LYS A 291 -24.99 42.58 -26.95
N LYS A 292 -24.62 43.64 -26.23
CA LYS A 292 -25.53 44.66 -25.72
C LYS A 292 -26.09 45.45 -26.91
N THR A 293 -27.41 45.57 -27.01
CA THR A 293 -28.08 46.57 -27.84
C THR A 293 -28.91 47.49 -26.94
N THR A 294 -28.45 48.72 -26.85
CA THR A 294 -29.19 49.90 -26.40
C THR A 294 -30.14 50.37 -27.52
N ALA A 295 -31.42 50.59 -27.23
CA ALA A 295 -32.28 51.47 -28.04
C ALA A 295 -33.46 52.05 -27.24
N SER A 296 -33.34 53.35 -27.02
CA SER A 296 -34.32 54.45 -26.95
C SER A 296 -35.84 54.21 -26.82
N LYS A 297 -36.41 55.09 -25.98
CA LYS A 297 -37.82 55.43 -25.74
C LYS A 297 -38.63 55.72 -27.02
N LYS A 298 -39.92 55.33 -27.01
CA LYS A 298 -41.02 56.13 -27.58
C LYS A 298 -42.29 55.96 -26.75
N LYS A 299 -43.00 57.08 -26.59
CA LYS A 299 -44.14 57.37 -25.74
C LYS A 299 -45.38 57.50 -26.65
N ALA A 300 -46.51 56.88 -26.30
CA ALA A 300 -47.89 57.21 -26.71
C ALA A 300 -48.84 56.33 -25.86
N GLN A 301 -49.58 56.85 -24.88
CA GLN A 301 -50.95 57.41 -24.98
C GLN A 301 -51.95 56.51 -25.74
N LYS A 302 -52.92 55.90 -25.04
CA LYS A 302 -54.34 56.34 -24.88
C LYS A 302 -55.34 55.15 -24.84
N ILE A 303 -56.34 55.26 -23.94
CA ILE A 303 -57.69 54.62 -23.92
C ILE A 303 -57.73 53.15 -23.45
N ALA A 304 -58.61 52.66 -22.55
CA ALA A 304 -59.74 53.19 -21.78
C ALA A 304 -59.53 52.86 -20.28
#